data_AF-A0A536DDS6-F1
#
_entry.id   AF-A0A536DDS6-F1
#
_cell.length_a   1.000
_cell.length_b   1.000
_cell.length_c   1.000
_cell.angle_alpha   90.00
_cell.angle_beta   90.00
_cell.angle_gamma   90.00
#
_symmetry.space_group_name_H-M   'P 1'
#
loop_
_entity.id
_entity.type
_entity.pdbx_description
1 polymer ?
#
loop_
_entity_poly.entity_id
_entity_poly.type
_entity_poly.pdbx_seq_one_letter_code
_entity_poly.pdbx_strand_id
1 'polypeptide(L)'
;MVVGVSDPVRTLYRTLLAYGAFAILILIAGVAEYVHFEPFTSSASVHAKAVGVYAYDPATKQTSGPDRERFARNEEFAAVVDWSGLPDNITVEAVWFDSFENVVGSVGPGTPSQLRSQTIVPAEVPQGLKYHLPGEYIFAIERLDNGRPVEVIGRRVVYVER
;
A
#
# COMPACT_ATOMS: atom_id res chain seq x y z
N MET A 1 -14.45 40.03 -56.05
CA MET A 1 -14.20 39.75 -54.62
C MET A 1 -15.01 38.50 -54.29
N VAL A 2 -14.41 37.31 -54.34
CA VAL A 2 -15.13 36.05 -54.11
C VAL A 2 -15.23 35.86 -52.60
N VAL A 3 -16.41 36.13 -52.04
CA VAL A 3 -16.72 35.76 -50.67
C VAL A 3 -16.87 34.24 -50.67
N GLY A 4 -15.82 33.55 -50.23
CA GLY A 4 -15.87 32.11 -50.02
C GLY A 4 -16.96 31.81 -49.00
N VAL A 5 -18.02 31.13 -49.43
CA VAL A 5 -19.06 30.63 -48.53
C VAL A 5 -18.36 29.73 -47.53
N SER A 6 -18.22 30.20 -46.29
CA SER A 6 -17.72 29.41 -45.16
C SER A 6 -18.68 28.25 -44.98
N ASP A 7 -18.33 27.08 -45.50
CA ASP A 7 -19.15 25.87 -45.41
C ASP A 7 -19.21 25.44 -43.93
N PRO A 8 -20.33 25.69 -43.23
CA PRO A 8 -20.43 25.49 -41.79
C PRO A 8 -20.27 24.02 -41.43
N VAL A 9 -20.67 23.13 -42.35
CA VAL A 9 -20.58 21.68 -42.21
C VAL A 9 -19.11 21.23 -42.23
N ARG A 10 -18.30 21.81 -43.12
CA ARG A 10 -16.85 21.53 -43.17
C ARG A 10 -16.14 22.00 -41.90
N THR A 11 -16.51 23.15 -41.37
CA THR A 11 -15.96 23.66 -40.09
C THR A 11 -16.38 22.76 -38.92
N LEU A 12 -17.66 22.40 -38.84
CA LEU A 12 -18.18 21.50 -37.80
C LEU A 12 -17.47 20.14 -37.82
N TYR A 13 -17.32 19.56 -39.01
CA TYR A 13 -16.64 18.27 -39.21
C TYR A 13 -15.18 18.32 -38.75
N ARG A 14 -14.42 19.36 -39.11
CA ARG A 14 -13.02 19.52 -38.69
C ARG A 14 -12.88 19.70 -37.18
N THR A 15 -13.79 20.45 -36.56
CA THR A 15 -13.83 20.63 -35.11
C THR A 15 -14.11 19.30 -34.40
N LEU A 16 -15.09 18.53 -34.87
CA LEU A 16 -15.40 17.20 -34.33
C LEU A 16 -14.21 16.24 -34.46
N LEU A 17 -13.53 16.28 -35.61
CA LEU A 17 -12.35 15.45 -35.88
C LEU A 17 -11.17 15.85 -34.97
N ALA A 18 -10.98 17.15 -34.72
CA ALA A 18 -9.97 17.63 -33.79
C ALA A 18 -10.25 17.19 -32.34
N TYR A 19 -11.51 17.27 -31.88
CA TYR A 19 -11.90 16.76 -30.57
C TYR A 19 -11.70 15.25 -30.47
N GLY A 20 -12.07 14.50 -31.50
CA GLY A 20 -11.85 13.05 -31.56
C GLY A 20 -10.36 12.70 -31.48
N ALA A 21 -9.52 13.40 -32.24
CA ALA A 21 -8.06 13.22 -32.19
C ALA A 21 -7.50 13.54 -30.80
N PHE A 22 -7.97 14.62 -30.17
CA PHE A 22 -7.53 15.01 -28.84
C PHE A 22 -7.95 13.98 -27.77
N ALA A 23 -9.18 13.46 -27.86
CA ALA A 23 -9.66 12.40 -26.96
C ALA A 23 -8.83 11.12 -27.10
N ILE A 24 -8.44 10.75 -28.33
CA ILE A 24 -7.54 9.62 -28.57
C ILE A 24 -6.17 9.86 -27.94
N LEU A 25 -5.61 11.07 -28.05
CA LEU A 25 -4.34 11.40 -27.41
C LEU A 25 -4.40 11.28 -25.88
N ILE A 26 -5.48 11.77 -25.26
CA ILE A 26 -5.70 11.60 -23.81
C ILE A 26 -5.80 10.13 -23.46
N LEU A 27 -6.55 9.34 -24.23
CA LEU A 27 -6.69 7.91 -23.98
C LEU A 27 -5.35 7.18 -24.10
N ILE A 28 -4.55 7.50 -25.12
CA ILE A 28 -3.20 6.93 -25.28
C ILE A 28 -2.31 7.31 -24.09
N ALA A 29 -2.34 8.58 -23.66
CA ALA A 29 -1.58 9.03 -22.50
C ALA A 29 -2.01 8.29 -21.22
N GLY A 30 -3.31 8.16 -20.97
CA GLY A 30 -3.84 7.43 -19.83
C GLY A 30 -3.50 5.94 -19.86
N VAL A 31 -3.55 5.29 -21.04
CA VAL A 31 -3.11 3.89 -21.18
C VAL A 31 -1.61 3.77 -20.96
N ALA A 32 -0.79 4.68 -21.50
CA ALA A 32 0.66 4.64 -21.30
C ALA A 32 1.01 4.82 -19.81
N GLU A 33 0.33 5.71 -19.12
CA GLU A 33 0.45 5.91 -17.68
C GLU A 33 0.03 4.65 -16.91
N TYR A 34 -1.11 4.06 -17.27
CA TYR A 34 -1.58 2.81 -16.68
C TYR A 34 -0.58 1.67 -16.86
N VAL A 35 -0.06 1.44 -18.07
CA VAL A 35 0.96 0.40 -18.33
C VAL A 35 2.26 0.69 -17.59
N HIS A 36 2.62 1.96 -17.41
CA HIS A 36 3.82 2.36 -16.70
C HIS A 36 3.73 2.06 -15.19
N PHE A 37 2.55 2.23 -14.60
CA PHE A 37 2.34 2.03 -13.15
C PHE A 37 1.79 0.64 -12.79
N GLU A 38 1.12 -0.05 -13.72
CA GLU A 38 0.62 -1.42 -13.57
C GLU A 38 1.29 -2.34 -14.61
N PRO A 39 2.54 -2.77 -14.37
CA PRO A 39 3.16 -3.76 -15.26
C PRO A 39 2.32 -5.05 -15.23
N PHE A 40 1.83 -5.47 -16.40
CA PHE A 40 1.02 -6.68 -16.62
C PHE A 40 1.71 -8.01 -16.23
N THR A 41 2.87 -7.95 -15.57
CA THR A 41 3.69 -9.12 -15.27
C THR A 41 3.57 -9.51 -13.81
N SER A 42 3.04 -10.72 -13.61
CA SER A 42 3.05 -11.53 -12.39
C SER A 42 1.80 -11.45 -11.52
N SER A 43 0.68 -11.87 -12.10
CA SER A 43 -0.46 -12.43 -11.38
C SER A 43 -0.13 -13.81 -10.78
N ALA A 44 0.84 -13.86 -9.87
CA ALA A 44 0.82 -14.86 -8.81
C ALA A 44 0.41 -14.08 -7.57
N SER A 45 -0.86 -14.18 -7.18
CA SER A 45 -1.36 -13.60 -5.93
C SER A 45 -0.63 -14.30 -4.78
N VAL A 46 0.55 -13.78 -4.44
CA VAL A 46 1.33 -14.24 -3.31
C VAL A 46 0.60 -13.71 -2.09
N HIS A 47 0.12 -14.61 -1.24
CA HIS A 47 -0.53 -14.22 0.01
C HIS A 47 0.46 -14.42 1.16
N ALA A 48 0.85 -13.32 1.80
CA ALA A 48 1.57 -13.37 3.07
C ALA A 48 0.58 -13.58 4.21
N LYS A 49 0.91 -14.51 5.12
CA LYS A 49 0.11 -14.73 6.31
C LYS A 49 0.58 -13.81 7.43
N ALA A 50 -0.18 -12.74 7.68
CA ALA A 50 -0.11 -12.06 8.97
C ALA A 50 -0.66 -13.02 10.05
N VAL A 51 0.23 -13.52 10.90
CA VAL A 51 -0.06 -14.58 11.89
C VAL A 51 -1.09 -14.10 12.91
N GLY A 52 -0.98 -12.83 13.32
CA GLY A 52 -1.87 -12.16 14.26
C GLY A 52 -1.26 -10.85 14.75
N VAL A 53 -2.00 -10.11 15.57
CA VAL A 53 -1.52 -8.94 16.30
C VAL A 53 -1.68 -9.20 17.79
N TYR A 54 -0.61 -8.94 18.54
CA TYR A 54 -0.49 -9.34 19.94
C TYR A 54 -0.04 -8.16 20.80
N ALA A 55 -0.26 -8.28 22.11
CA ALA A 55 0.33 -7.36 23.06
C ALA A 55 1.85 -7.47 22.99
N TYR A 56 2.53 -6.33 22.94
CA TYR A 56 3.98 -6.25 22.77
C TYR A 56 4.63 -5.67 24.03
N ASP A 57 5.72 -6.28 24.47
CA ASP A 57 6.56 -5.70 25.51
C ASP A 57 7.83 -5.11 24.88
N PRO A 58 8.00 -3.78 24.88
CA PRO A 58 9.18 -3.13 24.30
C PRO A 58 10.48 -3.43 25.06
N ALA A 59 10.41 -3.84 26.33
CA ALA A 59 11.60 -4.15 27.13
C ALA A 59 12.20 -5.52 26.73
N THR A 60 11.35 -6.52 26.53
CA THR A 60 11.77 -7.89 26.14
C THR A 60 11.74 -8.12 24.64
N LYS A 61 11.11 -7.21 23.88
CA LYS A 61 10.84 -7.31 22.44
C LYS A 61 10.05 -8.56 22.07
N GLN A 62 9.17 -9.02 22.96
CA GLN A 62 8.35 -10.21 22.76
C GLN A 62 6.86 -9.87 22.70
N THR A 63 6.13 -10.69 21.95
CA THR A 63 4.67 -10.67 21.89
C THR A 63 4.08 -11.67 22.87
N SER A 64 2.93 -11.35 23.46
CA SER A 64 2.24 -12.20 24.43
C SER A 64 0.72 -12.22 24.26
N GLY A 65 0.08 -13.25 24.79
CA GLY A 65 -1.36 -13.39 24.79
C GLY A 65 -1.96 -13.92 23.47
N PRO A 66 -3.30 -13.90 23.35
CA PRO A 66 -4.00 -14.29 22.13
C PRO A 66 -3.93 -13.18 21.07
N ASP A 67 -4.25 -13.55 19.82
CA ASP A 67 -4.48 -12.61 18.73
C ASP A 67 -5.64 -11.67 19.08
N ARG A 68 -5.45 -10.36 18.86
CA ARG A 68 -6.37 -9.29 19.23
C ARG A 68 -6.49 -8.27 18.10
N GLU A 69 -7.72 -7.82 17.88
CA GLU A 69 -8.02 -6.73 16.94
C GLU A 69 -8.27 -5.39 17.65
N ARG A 70 -8.21 -5.37 19.00
CA ARG A 70 -8.49 -4.20 19.81
C ARG A 70 -7.50 -4.02 20.95
N PHE A 71 -6.99 -2.81 21.09
CA PHE A 71 -6.02 -2.42 22.11
C PHE A 71 -6.40 -1.10 22.76
N ALA A 72 -6.09 -0.97 24.05
CA ALA A 72 -6.16 0.31 24.72
C ALA A 72 -5.00 1.21 24.26
N ARG A 73 -5.16 2.54 24.36
CA ARG A 73 -4.14 3.50 23.90
C ARG A 73 -2.77 3.35 24.56
N ASN A 74 -2.77 2.84 25.78
CA ASN A 74 -1.57 2.62 26.60
C ASN A 74 -1.01 1.20 26.47
N GLU A 75 -1.63 0.33 25.68
CA GLU A 75 -1.09 -0.98 25.35
C GLU A 75 -0.20 -0.85 24.11
N GLU A 76 1.02 -1.37 24.20
CA GLU A 76 1.86 -1.55 23.02
C GLU A 76 1.45 -2.85 22.31
N PHE A 77 1.48 -2.84 20.98
CA PHE A 77 1.09 -3.98 20.17
C PHE A 77 2.01 -4.16 18.97
N ALA A 78 2.12 -5.41 18.51
CA ALA A 78 2.95 -5.77 17.38
C ALA A 78 2.27 -6.84 16.53
N ALA A 79 2.42 -6.72 15.21
CA ALA A 79 2.06 -7.76 14.27
C ALA A 79 3.15 -8.81 14.21
N VAL A 80 2.75 -10.07 14.10
CA VAL A 80 3.67 -11.18 13.83
C VAL A 80 3.50 -11.61 12.39
N VAL A 81 4.61 -11.65 11.66
CA VAL A 81 4.67 -12.03 10.25
C VAL A 81 5.38 -13.37 10.11
N ASP A 82 4.80 -14.23 9.28
CA ASP A 82 5.46 -15.44 8.81
C ASP A 82 5.97 -15.24 7.38
N TRP A 83 7.28 -15.20 7.24
CA TRP A 83 7.98 -15.04 5.96
C TRP A 83 8.19 -16.37 5.22
N SER A 84 7.96 -17.52 5.87
CA SER A 84 8.39 -18.84 5.36
C SER A 84 7.63 -19.30 4.11
N GLY A 85 6.43 -18.78 3.87
CA GLY A 85 5.59 -19.11 2.72
C GLY A 85 5.83 -18.23 1.49
N LEU A 86 6.70 -17.24 1.57
CA LEU A 86 6.94 -16.28 0.49
C LEU A 86 8.14 -16.69 -0.37
N PRO A 87 8.08 -16.49 -1.70
CA PRO A 87 9.20 -16.81 -2.57
C PRO A 87 10.34 -15.81 -2.38
N ASP A 88 11.59 -16.27 -2.37
CA ASP A 88 12.75 -15.41 -2.07
C ASP A 88 13.16 -14.43 -3.19
N ASN A 89 12.50 -14.51 -4.35
CA ASN A 89 12.77 -13.65 -5.50
C ASN A 89 11.97 -12.33 -5.50
N ILE A 90 11.15 -12.10 -4.47
CA ILE A 90 10.41 -10.84 -4.30
C ILE A 90 11.01 -10.01 -3.17
N THR A 91 10.87 -8.68 -3.29
CA THR A 91 11.17 -7.76 -2.18
C THR A 91 9.87 -7.45 -1.47
N VAL A 92 9.87 -7.52 -0.14
CA VAL A 92 8.70 -7.24 0.68
C VAL A 92 9.05 -6.29 1.81
N GLU A 93 8.03 -5.61 2.31
CA GLU A 93 8.05 -4.86 3.56
C GLU A 93 6.78 -5.10 4.34
N ALA A 94 6.87 -4.96 5.66
CA ALA A 94 5.73 -4.95 6.55
C ALA A 94 5.67 -3.59 7.23
N VAL A 95 4.51 -2.93 7.17
CA VAL A 95 4.34 -1.53 7.56
C VAL A 95 3.05 -1.35 8.36
N TRP A 96 3.13 -0.53 9.39
CA TRP A 96 1.98 -0.03 10.14
C TRP A 96 1.63 1.38 9.71
N PHE A 97 0.34 1.61 9.48
CA PHE A 97 -0.26 2.91 9.26
C PHE A 97 -1.19 3.26 10.43
N ASP A 98 -1.07 4.46 10.96
CA ASP A 98 -2.01 5.00 11.95
C ASP A 98 -3.30 5.52 11.31
N SER A 99 -4.19 6.09 12.12
CA SER A 99 -5.48 6.62 11.68
C SER A 99 -5.39 7.84 10.76
N PHE A 100 -4.20 8.42 10.59
CA PHE A 100 -3.89 9.50 9.67
C PHE A 100 -2.99 9.03 8.51
N GLU A 101 -2.86 7.71 8.33
CA GLU A 101 -2.03 7.08 7.30
C GLU A 101 -0.52 7.37 7.46
N ASN A 102 -0.06 7.78 8.64
CA ASN A 102 1.36 7.91 8.90
C ASN A 102 1.97 6.53 9.15
N VAL A 103 3.19 6.33 8.66
CA VAL A 103 3.98 5.14 8.98
C VAL A 103 4.43 5.21 10.44
N VAL A 104 3.98 4.25 11.25
CA VAL A 104 4.28 4.15 12.68
C VAL A 104 5.03 2.88 13.05
N GLY A 105 5.56 2.15 12.07
CA GLY A 105 6.38 0.97 12.32
C GLY A 105 6.62 0.24 11.02
N SER A 106 7.83 -0.27 10.81
CA SER A 106 8.13 -1.02 9.59
C SER A 106 9.28 -2.01 9.77
N VAL A 107 9.26 -3.05 8.94
CA VAL A 107 10.36 -4.01 8.76
C VAL A 107 10.54 -4.24 7.26
N GLY A 108 11.79 -4.17 6.80
CA GLY A 108 12.14 -4.18 5.37
C GLY A 108 12.54 -2.79 4.87
N PRO A 109 12.64 -2.60 3.55
CA PRO A 109 12.42 -3.60 2.49
C PRO A 109 13.51 -4.69 2.45
N GLY A 110 13.13 -5.91 2.07
CA GLY A 110 14.07 -7.04 1.92
C GLY A 110 13.44 -8.31 1.34
N THR A 111 14.26 -9.29 1.01
CA THR A 111 13.77 -10.64 0.63
C THR A 111 13.27 -11.40 1.86
N PRO A 112 12.29 -12.32 1.73
CA PRO A 112 11.81 -13.13 2.85
C PRO A 112 12.92 -13.81 3.66
N SER A 113 13.96 -14.35 3.00
CA SER A 113 15.16 -14.89 3.65
C SER A 113 15.93 -13.90 4.51
N GLN A 114 16.06 -12.63 4.10
CA GLN A 114 16.71 -11.58 4.89
C GLN A 114 15.85 -11.16 6.10
N LEU A 115 14.53 -11.32 5.99
CA LEU A 115 13.57 -10.91 7.03
C LEU A 115 13.21 -12.04 8.00
N ARG A 116 13.70 -13.28 7.82
CA ARG A 116 13.37 -14.44 8.68
C ARG A 116 13.57 -14.21 10.18
N SER A 117 14.51 -13.37 10.58
CA SER A 117 14.74 -13.03 12.00
C SER A 117 13.93 -11.82 12.49
N GLN A 118 13.23 -11.12 11.59
CA GLN A 118 12.46 -9.91 11.85
C GLN A 118 10.97 -10.21 11.67
N THR A 119 10.41 -11.05 12.55
CA THR A 119 9.01 -11.51 12.46
C THR A 119 8.06 -10.67 13.29
N ILE A 120 8.56 -9.85 14.23
CA ILE A 120 7.75 -9.01 15.11
C ILE A 120 7.87 -7.56 14.64
N VAL A 121 6.75 -6.96 14.24
CA VAL A 121 6.68 -5.58 13.76
C VAL A 121 5.81 -4.76 14.73
N PRO A 122 6.42 -4.02 15.67
CA PRO A 122 5.67 -3.18 16.59
C PRO A 122 5.07 -1.97 15.88
N ALA A 123 3.90 -1.54 16.36
CA ALA A 123 3.42 -0.19 16.12
C ALA A 123 4.05 0.70 17.18
N GLU A 124 4.78 1.72 16.75
CA GLU A 124 5.45 2.71 17.60
C GLU A 124 4.50 3.86 17.93
N VAL A 125 4.61 4.39 19.15
CA VAL A 125 3.91 5.61 19.53
C VAL A 125 4.54 6.80 18.80
N PRO A 126 3.75 7.63 18.09
CA PRO A 126 4.29 8.79 17.37
C PRO A 126 5.07 9.73 18.30
N GLN A 127 6.13 10.33 17.76
CA GLN A 127 7.01 11.21 18.54
C GLN A 127 6.24 12.36 19.21
N GLY A 128 6.51 12.57 20.50
CA GLY A 128 5.84 13.60 21.29
C GLY A 128 4.51 13.16 21.91
N LEU A 129 4.04 11.95 21.62
CA LEU A 129 2.88 11.36 22.29
C LEU A 129 3.30 10.37 23.37
N LYS A 130 2.46 10.24 24.40
CA LYS A 130 2.63 9.26 25.47
C LYS A 130 1.99 7.90 25.14
N TYR A 131 0.97 7.92 24.29
CA TYR A 131 0.08 6.80 23.99
C TYR A 131 -0.27 6.81 22.51
N HIS A 132 -0.67 5.65 21.98
CA HIS A 132 -1.18 5.51 20.62
C HIS A 132 -2.35 6.48 20.36
N LEU A 133 -2.43 6.98 19.13
CA LEU A 133 -3.58 7.73 18.65
C LEU A 133 -4.80 6.80 18.62
N PRO A 134 -5.99 7.25 19.00
CA PRO A 134 -7.19 6.43 18.88
C PRO A 134 -7.59 6.29 17.41
N GLY A 135 -8.23 5.16 17.07
CA GLY A 135 -8.77 4.91 15.74
C GLY A 135 -8.26 3.63 15.10
N GLU A 136 -8.41 3.57 13.78
CA GLU A 136 -8.00 2.41 12.97
C GLU A 136 -6.51 2.46 12.67
N TYR A 137 -5.84 1.33 12.86
CA TYR A 137 -4.47 1.07 12.44
C TYR A 137 -4.50 -0.04 11.40
N ILE A 138 -3.73 0.13 10.34
CA ILE A 138 -3.63 -0.83 9.27
C ILE A 138 -2.22 -1.39 9.27
N PHE A 139 -2.10 -2.70 9.41
CA PHE A 139 -0.87 -3.42 9.14
C PHE A 139 -0.94 -4.00 7.74
N ALA A 140 0.02 -3.63 6.88
CA ALA A 140 0.14 -4.14 5.53
C ALA A 140 1.46 -4.89 5.36
N ILE A 141 1.42 -5.98 4.61
CA ILE A 141 2.60 -6.63 4.06
C ILE A 141 2.54 -6.36 2.57
N GLU A 142 3.54 -5.64 2.07
CA GLU A 142 3.57 -5.12 0.72
C GLU A 142 4.71 -5.78 -0.05
N ARG A 143 4.43 -6.14 -1.31
CA ARG A 143 5.46 -6.50 -2.27
C ARG A 143 5.91 -5.24 -2.97
N LEU A 144 7.22 -5.04 -3.01
CA LEU A 144 7.83 -3.94 -3.73
C LEU A 144 8.35 -4.39 -5.09
N ASP A 145 8.25 -3.50 -6.06
CA ASP A 145 9.01 -3.54 -7.30
C ASP A 145 9.74 -2.20 -7.46
N ASN A 146 11.05 -2.26 -7.74
CA ASN A 146 11.92 -1.08 -7.84
C ASN A 146 11.78 -0.10 -6.66
N GLY A 147 11.59 -0.63 -5.44
CA GLY A 147 11.46 0.16 -4.21
C GLY A 147 10.11 0.86 -4.04
N ARG A 148 9.10 0.50 -4.83
CA ARG A 148 7.73 1.01 -4.70
C ARG A 148 6.77 -0.12 -4.35
N PRO A 149 5.81 0.09 -3.44
CA PRO A 149 4.72 -0.86 -3.22
C PRO A 149 3.93 -1.06 -4.51
N VAL A 150 3.81 -2.31 -4.95
CA VAL A 150 3.02 -2.68 -6.14
C VAL A 150 1.86 -3.60 -5.82
N GLU A 151 1.87 -4.24 -4.65
CA GLU A 151 0.82 -5.18 -4.25
C GLU A 151 0.79 -5.33 -2.72
N VAL A 152 -0.40 -5.29 -2.14
CA VAL A 152 -0.60 -5.67 -0.73
C VAL A 152 -0.87 -7.16 -0.67
N ILE A 153 0.12 -7.92 -0.17
CA ILE A 153 0.09 -9.38 -0.10
C ILE A 153 -0.47 -9.91 1.23
N GLY A 154 -0.60 -9.05 2.24
CA GLY A 154 -1.26 -9.35 3.51
C GLY A 154 -1.74 -8.08 4.18
N ARG A 155 -2.87 -8.14 4.90
CA ARG A 155 -3.41 -6.99 5.64
C ARG A 155 -4.06 -7.41 6.94
N ARG A 156 -3.90 -6.60 7.98
CA ARG A 156 -4.66 -6.65 9.23
C ARG A 156 -5.12 -5.26 9.63
N VAL A 157 -6.27 -5.20 10.28
CA VAL A 157 -6.86 -3.97 10.79
C VAL A 157 -6.98 -4.13 12.30
N VAL A 158 -6.57 -3.10 13.03
CA VAL A 158 -6.58 -3.05 14.48
C VAL A 158 -7.22 -1.75 14.92
N TYR A 159 -8.03 -1.81 15.97
CA TYR A 159 -8.69 -0.64 16.53
C TYR A 159 -8.10 -0.27 17.88
N VAL A 160 -7.62 0.95 17.99
CA VAL A 160 -7.16 1.55 19.24
C VAL A 160 -8.30 2.35 19.85
N GLU A 161 -8.62 2.02 21.11
CA GLU A 161 -9.72 2.65 21.86
C GLU A 161 -9.49 4.16 22.08
N ARG A 162 -10.57 4.89 22.41
CA ARG A 162 -10.53 6.36 22.61
C ARG A 162 -10.06 6.76 23.99
#